data_AF-A0A961S6C5-F1
#
_entry.id   AF-A0A961S6C5-F1
#
_cell.length_a   1.000
_cell.length_b   1.000
_cell.length_c   1.000
_cell.angle_alpha   90.00
_cell.angle_beta   90.00
_cell.angle_gamma   90.00
#
_symmetry.space_group_name_H-M   'P 1'
#
loop_
_entity.id
_entity.type
_entity.pdbx_description
1 polymer ?
#
loop_
_entity_poly.entity_id
_entity_poly.type
_entity_poly.pdbx_seq_one_letter_code
_entity_poly.pdbx_strand_id
1 'polypeptide(L)'
;MSSTPPFETWLRPDGAGLYCVPGGFHIDPHASVERAVITHGHSDHARPGHRAVLATPDTLAIMKLRLGDGAGHDLQPLDYGVPITV
;
A
#
# COMPACT_ATOMS: atom_id res chain seq x y z
N MET A 1 -20.27 -0.69 -21.20
CA MET A 1 -19.28 0.41 -21.31
C MET A 1 -18.98 0.86 -19.90
N SER A 2 -17.84 0.46 -19.33
CA SER A 2 -17.44 0.92 -17.99
C SER A 2 -17.01 2.37 -18.12
N SER A 3 -17.83 3.31 -17.64
CA SER A 3 -17.40 4.69 -17.51
C SER A 3 -16.38 4.73 -16.38
N THR A 4 -15.13 5.06 -16.70
CA THR A 4 -14.12 5.38 -15.68
C THR A 4 -14.75 6.36 -14.70
N PRO A 5 -14.78 6.05 -13.39
CA PRO A 5 -15.37 6.95 -12.42
C PRO A 5 -14.60 8.30 -12.45
N PRO A 6 -15.26 9.45 -12.22
CA PRO A 6 -14.59 10.75 -12.21
C PRO A 6 -13.39 10.75 -11.26
N PHE A 7 -12.29 11.43 -11.62
CA PHE A 7 -11.05 11.38 -10.83
C PHE A 7 -11.24 11.85 -9.38
N GLU A 8 -12.22 12.73 -9.15
CA GLU A 8 -12.64 13.23 -7.85
C GLU A 8 -13.17 12.12 -6.92
N THR A 9 -13.53 10.97 -7.49
CA THR A 9 -14.06 9.81 -6.75
C THR A 9 -13.02 8.71 -6.53
N TRP A 10 -11.80 8.88 -7.04
CA TRP A 10 -10.78 7.83 -6.98
C TRP A 10 -10.20 7.64 -5.60
N LEU A 11 -10.06 8.72 -4.83
CA LEU A 11 -9.48 8.69 -3.49
C LEU A 11 -10.55 9.04 -2.47
N ARG A 12 -10.78 8.14 -1.51
CA ARG A 12 -11.70 8.39 -0.39
C ARG A 12 -11.04 7.99 0.94
N PRO A 13 -11.19 8.79 2.00
CA PRO A 13 -10.83 8.35 3.33
C PRO A 13 -11.81 7.27 3.81
N ASP A 14 -11.32 6.31 4.59
CA ASP A 14 -12.12 5.38 5.37
C ASP A 14 -11.46 5.08 6.73
N GLY A 15 -12.01 4.12 7.48
CA GLY A 15 -11.51 3.76 8.80
C GLY A 15 -10.11 3.15 8.85
N ALA A 16 -9.50 2.83 7.70
CA ALA A 16 -8.13 2.31 7.61
C ALA A 16 -7.15 3.30 6.97
N GLY A 17 -7.62 4.34 6.27
CA GLY A 17 -6.77 5.39 5.70
C GLY A 17 -7.29 5.92 4.37
N LEU A 18 -6.38 6.25 3.45
CA LEU A 18 -6.71 6.74 2.12
C LEU A 18 -6.89 5.56 1.15
N TYR A 19 -8.12 5.30 0.72
CA TYR A 19 -8.44 4.22 -0.20
C TYR A 19 -8.50 4.70 -1.65
N CYS A 20 -7.77 4.01 -2.54
CA CYS A 20 -7.85 4.16 -3.97
C CYS A 20 -8.91 3.21 -4.54
N VAL A 21 -10.04 3.76 -5.00
CA VAL A 21 -11.18 3.00 -5.55
C VAL A 21 -10.80 2.18 -6.78
N PRO A 22 -10.23 2.75 -7.86
CA PRO A 22 -9.91 1.98 -9.06
C PRO A 22 -8.77 0.98 -8.83
N GLY A 23 -7.79 1.29 -7.97
CA GLY A 23 -6.69 0.37 -7.66
C GLY A 23 -7.04 -0.67 -6.58
N GLY A 24 -8.09 -0.41 -5.80
CA GLY A 24 -8.56 -1.25 -4.70
C GLY A 24 -7.52 -1.51 -3.61
N PHE A 25 -6.70 -0.51 -3.28
CA PHE A 25 -5.67 -0.56 -2.25
C PHE A 25 -5.75 0.68 -1.34
N HIS A 26 -5.13 0.60 -0.17
CA HIS A 26 -4.91 1.75 0.70
C HIS A 26 -3.50 2.31 0.53
N ILE A 27 -3.36 3.63 0.58
CA ILE A 27 -2.07 4.33 0.61
C ILE A 27 -1.78 4.67 2.07
N ASP A 28 -0.64 4.20 2.57
CA ASP A 28 -0.18 4.40 3.96
C ASP A 28 -1.28 4.20 5.02
N PRO A 29 -1.96 3.04 5.02
CA PRO A 29 -3.04 2.77 5.97
C PRO A 29 -2.53 2.75 7.41
N HIS A 30 -3.33 3.29 8.34
CA HIS A 30 -3.02 3.30 9.77
C HIS A 30 -3.45 2.01 10.50
N ALA A 31 -4.23 1.15 9.83
CA ALA A 31 -4.70 -0.16 10.28
C ALA A 31 -4.37 -1.26 9.26
N SER A 32 -4.43 -2.53 9.67
CA SER A 32 -4.23 -3.67 8.75
C SER A 32 -5.28 -3.67 7.63
N VAL A 33 -4.85 -4.01 6.41
CA VAL A 33 -5.67 -4.03 5.19
C VAL A 33 -5.22 -5.14 4.24
N GLU A 34 -6.07 -5.39 3.25
CA GLU A 34 -5.86 -6.41 2.22
C GLU A 34 -4.72 -6.06 1.25
N ARG A 35 -4.62 -4.81 0.78
CA ARG A 35 -3.56 -4.32 -0.10
C ARG A 35 -3.11 -2.93 0.36
N ALA A 36 -1.85 -2.82 0.77
CA ALA A 36 -1.23 -1.58 1.18
C ALA A 36 -0.16 -1.14 0.17
N VAL A 37 -0.21 0.12 -0.25
CA VAL A 37 0.90 0.81 -0.89
C VAL A 37 1.58 1.64 0.19
N ILE A 38 2.84 1.33 0.47
CA ILE A 38 3.63 2.04 1.48
C ILE A 38 4.60 2.97 0.78
N THR A 39 4.46 4.27 1.04
CA THR A 39 5.24 5.30 0.34
C THR A 39 6.71 5.32 0.78
N HIS A 40 6.98 5.11 2.08
CA HIS A 40 8.34 5.04 2.64
C HIS A 40 8.38 4.40 4.03
N GLY A 41 9.59 4.02 4.49
CA GLY A 41 9.82 3.20 5.69
C GLY A 41 9.66 3.86 7.07
N HIS A 42 9.01 5.03 7.18
CA HIS A 42 8.74 5.65 8.48
C HIS A 42 7.56 4.96 9.20
N SER A 43 7.58 4.92 10.54
CA SER A 43 6.60 4.14 11.34
C SER A 43 5.16 4.64 11.30
N ASP A 44 4.95 5.90 10.96
CA ASP A 44 3.62 6.46 10.76
C ASP A 44 2.94 5.87 9.51
N HIS A 45 3.73 5.46 8.51
CA HIS A 45 3.29 4.85 7.25
C HIS A 45 3.46 3.32 7.25
N ALA A 46 4.69 2.84 7.45
CA ALA A 46 5.09 1.43 7.36
C ALA A 46 4.67 0.63 8.61
N ARG A 47 3.41 0.19 8.62
CA ARG A 47 2.77 -0.52 9.74
C ARG A 47 2.66 -2.03 9.49
N PRO A 48 2.53 -2.84 10.56
CA PRO A 48 2.48 -4.29 10.42
C PRO A 48 1.09 -4.83 10.06
N GLY A 49 1.07 -6.07 9.57
CA GLY A 49 -0.13 -6.91 9.52
C GLY A 49 -0.97 -6.78 8.25
N HIS A 50 -0.51 -6.09 7.22
CA HIS A 50 -1.18 -6.07 5.91
C HIS A 50 -1.05 -7.43 5.19
N ARG A 51 -2.04 -7.81 4.37
CA ARG A 51 -1.92 -9.03 3.56
C ARG A 51 -0.89 -8.85 2.45
N ALA A 52 -1.09 -7.91 1.53
CA ALA A 52 -0.13 -7.59 0.49
C ALA A 52 0.42 -6.18 0.66
N VAL A 53 1.74 -6.02 0.51
CA VAL A 53 2.45 -4.72 0.63
C VAL A 53 3.25 -4.45 -0.62
N LEU A 54 2.86 -3.42 -1.37
CA LEU A 54 3.61 -2.89 -2.50
C LEU A 54 4.45 -1.69 -2.04
N ALA A 55 5.76 -1.76 -2.24
CA ALA A 55 6.68 -0.65 -1.95
C ALA A 55 8.01 -0.83 -2.71
N THR A 56 8.91 0.15 -2.58
CA THR A 56 10.28 -0.01 -3.08
C THR A 56 11.02 -1.11 -2.33
N PRO A 57 12.02 -1.79 -2.95
CA PRO A 57 12.83 -2.80 -2.28
C PRO A 57 13.43 -2.32 -0.95
N ASP A 58 13.90 -1.07 -0.91
CA ASP A 58 14.48 -0.45 0.29
C ASP A 58 13.44 -0.27 1.40
N THR A 59 12.22 0.14 1.06
CA THR A 59 11.11 0.26 2.04
C THR A 59 10.76 -1.11 2.61
N LEU A 60 10.67 -2.14 1.76
CA LEU A 60 10.41 -3.51 2.20
C LEU A 60 11.55 -4.06 3.08
N ALA A 61 12.80 -3.72 2.78
CA ALA A 61 13.95 -4.09 3.62
C ALA A 61 13.87 -3.44 5.01
N ILE A 62 13.52 -2.15 5.09
CA ILE A 62 13.28 -1.45 6.36
C ILE A 62 12.12 -2.12 7.13
N MET A 63 11.01 -2.43 6.45
CA MET A 63 9.87 -3.10 7.06
C MET A 63 10.24 -4.47 7.62
N LYS A 64 10.92 -5.31 6.84
CA LYS A 64 11.42 -6.63 7.30
C LYS A 64 12.31 -6.51 8.52
N LEU A 65 13.26 -5.57 8.51
CA LEU A 65 14.18 -5.36 9.62
C LEU A 65 13.45 -4.95 10.91
N ARG A 66 12.42 -4.11 10.80
CA ARG A 66 11.70 -3.56 11.97
C ARG A 66 10.56 -4.43 12.47
N LEU A 67 9.84 -5.08 11.56
CA LEU A 67 8.55 -5.73 11.82
C LEU A 67 8.62 -7.26 11.71
N GLY A 68 9.69 -7.82 11.17
CA GLY A 68 9.82 -9.26 10.95
C GLY A 68 8.66 -9.81 10.10
N ASP A 69 8.02 -10.87 10.59
CA ASP A 69 6.83 -11.47 9.97
C ASP A 69 5.64 -10.50 9.87
N GLY A 70 5.64 -9.42 10.65
CA GLY A 70 4.65 -8.37 10.59
C GLY A 70 4.79 -7.46 9.37
N ALA A 71 5.88 -7.52 8.60
CA ALA A 71 6.10 -6.65 7.44
C ALA A 71 5.03 -6.79 6.35
N GLY A 72 4.34 -7.92 6.30
CA GLY A 72 3.28 -8.24 5.35
C GLY A 72 3.37 -9.70 4.91
N HIS A 73 2.23 -10.32 4.59
CA HIS A 73 2.20 -11.72 4.18
C HIS A 73 2.74 -11.93 2.75
N ASP A 74 2.47 -10.98 1.85
CA ASP A 74 2.95 -10.94 0.47
C ASP A 74 3.65 -9.59 0.21
N LEU A 75 4.96 -9.61 0.05
CA LEU A 75 5.78 -8.41 -0.16
C LEU A 75 6.09 -8.26 -1.64
N GLN A 76 5.62 -7.16 -2.23
CA GLN A 76 5.63 -6.90 -3.65
C GLN A 76 6.63 -5.75 -3.92
N PRO A 77 7.91 -6.04 -4.17
CA PRO A 77 8.89 -5.01 -4.51
C PRO A 77 8.58 -4.43 -5.90
N LEU A 78 8.62 -3.10 -6.00
CA LEU A 78 8.53 -2.39 -7.27
C LEU A 78 9.63 -1.32 -7.35
N ASP A 79 10.48 -1.42 -8.38
CA ASP A 79 11.53 -0.43 -8.62
C ASP A 79 10.95 0.92 -9.07
N TYR A 80 11.63 1.99 -8.73
CA TYR A 80 11.24 3.34 -9.15
C TYR A 80 11.18 3.46 -10.67
N GLY A 81 10.11 4.08 -11.18
CA GLY A 81 9.89 4.27 -12.62
C GLY A 81 9.36 3.04 -13.35
N VAL A 82 9.23 1.89 -12.69
CA VAL A 82 8.61 0.69 -13.28
C VAL A 82 7.09 0.78 -13.13
N PRO A 83 6.32 0.80 -14.23
CA PRO A 83 4.87 0.80 -14.15
C PRO A 83 4.35 -0.60 -13.77
N ILE A 84 3.20 -0.62 -13.09
CA ILE A 84 2.44 -1.83 -12.78
C ILE A 84 0.98 -1.62 -13.17
N THR A 85 0.34 -2.68 -13.68
CA THR A 85 -1.12 -2.74 -13.84
C THR A 85 -1.71 -3.45 -12.64
N VAL A 86 -2.69 -2.81 -12.00
CA VAL A 86 -3.33 -3.23 -10.74
C VAL A 86 -4.81 -3.53 -10.92
#